data_AF-A0A1V0RTK7-F1
#
_entry.id   AF-A0A1V0RTK7-F1
#
_cell.length_a   1.000
_cell.length_b   1.000
_cell.length_c   1.000
_cell.angle_alpha   90.00
_cell.angle_beta   90.00
_cell.angle_gamma   90.00
#
_symmetry.space_group_name_H-M   'P 1'
#
loop_
_entity.id
_entity.type
_entity.pdbx_description
1 polymer ?
#
loop_
_entity_poly.entity_id
_entity_poly.type
_entity_poly.pdbx_seq_one_letter_code
_entity_poly.pdbx_strand_id
1 'polypeptide(L)'
;MTRHDDSLDTPVTELAVQAVPASEIARRLGVTTQRVHSVLHYLRRHGAAFPPVRPGKPCGPQGAQLTRLNAETRAALAPHAIARGIETKALAVRILDVVIRDNLIDAILDDKETNP
;
A
#
# COMPACT_ATOMS: atom_id res chain seq x y z
N MET A 1 -8.70 8.24 -22.98
CA MET A 1 -8.58 7.26 -24.08
C MET A 1 -7.28 6.50 -23.90
N THR A 2 -7.30 5.40 -23.15
CA THR A 2 -6.15 4.50 -23.02
C THR A 2 -6.09 3.65 -24.28
N ARG A 3 -4.98 3.74 -25.03
CA ARG A 3 -4.74 2.93 -26.23
C ARG A 3 -4.91 1.45 -25.85
N HIS A 4 -5.88 0.79 -26.48
CA HIS A 4 -6.07 -0.63 -26.39
C HIS A 4 -4.96 -1.27 -27.25
N ASP A 5 -3.94 -1.80 -26.58
CA ASP A 5 -2.96 -2.64 -27.24
C ASP A 5 -3.53 -4.06 -27.21
N ASP A 6 -4.17 -4.48 -28.31
CA ASP A 6 -4.61 -5.87 -28.52
C ASP A 6 -3.48 -6.89 -28.25
N SER A 7 -2.22 -6.44 -28.37
CA SER A 7 -1.01 -7.22 -28.08
C SER A 7 -0.92 -7.77 -26.66
N LEU A 8 -1.64 -7.21 -25.68
CA LEU A 8 -1.60 -7.66 -24.28
C LEU A 8 -2.77 -8.57 -23.88
N ASP A 9 -3.81 -8.67 -24.71
CA ASP A 9 -5.04 -9.37 -24.36
C ASP A 9 -4.87 -10.89 -24.38
N THR A 10 -4.23 -11.41 -25.43
CA THR A 10 -3.89 -12.84 -25.55
C THR A 10 -3.01 -13.33 -24.39
N PRO A 11 -1.85 -12.70 -24.09
CA PRO A 11 -0.98 -13.18 -23.01
C PRO A 11 -1.58 -13.00 -21.62
N VAL A 12 -2.38 -11.95 -21.38
CA VAL A 12 -3.08 -11.78 -20.09
C VAL A 12 -4.15 -12.85 -19.91
N THR A 13 -4.87 -13.23 -20.98
CA THR A 13 -5.90 -14.27 -20.93
C THR A 13 -5.28 -15.65 -20.64
N GLU A 14 -4.21 -16.02 -21.34
CA GLU A 14 -3.51 -17.29 -21.13
C GLU A 14 -3.00 -17.44 -19.69
N LEU A 15 -2.41 -16.38 -19.14
CA LEU A 15 -1.92 -16.38 -17.76
C LEU A 15 -3.07 -16.34 -16.73
N ALA A 16 -4.19 -15.69 -17.07
CA ALA A 16 -5.38 -15.67 -16.21
C ALA A 16 -6.08 -17.03 -16.14
N VAL A 17 -6.11 -17.79 -17.24
CA VAL A 17 -6.62 -19.18 -17.27
C VAL A 17 -5.80 -20.09 -16.35
N GLN A 18 -4.50 -19.87 -16.25
CA GLN A 18 -3.60 -20.57 -15.33
C GLN A 18 -3.76 -20.12 -13.86
N ALA A 19 -4.72 -19.25 -13.55
CA ALA A 19 -4.97 -18.67 -12.23
C ALA A 19 -3.74 -17.97 -11.60
N VAL A 20 -2.81 -17.48 -12.44
CA VAL A 20 -1.61 -16.75 -12.02
C VAL A 20 -2.02 -15.39 -11.47
N PRO A 21 -1.48 -14.93 -10.32
CA PRO A 21 -1.85 -13.64 -9.73
C PRO A 21 -1.47 -12.46 -10.63
N ALA A 22 -2.28 -11.40 -10.62
CA ALA A 22 -2.12 -10.24 -11.49
C ALA A 22 -0.75 -9.54 -11.33
N SER A 23 -0.16 -9.59 -10.14
CA SER A 23 1.20 -9.09 -9.88
C SER A 23 2.29 -9.90 -10.60
N GLU A 24 2.10 -11.22 -10.70
CA GLU A 24 3.02 -12.09 -11.43
C GLU A 24 2.82 -11.95 -12.95
N ILE A 25 1.58 -11.75 -13.40
CA ILE A 25 1.28 -11.41 -14.80
C ILE A 25 1.99 -10.10 -15.17
N ALA A 26 1.87 -9.08 -14.31
CA ALA A 26 2.54 -7.79 -14.48
C ALA A 26 4.07 -7.94 -14.57
N ARG A 27 4.66 -8.75 -13.68
CA ARG A 27 6.11 -9.04 -13.67
C ARG A 27 6.58 -9.75 -14.94
N ARG A 28 5.83 -10.74 -15.42
CA ARG A 28 6.17 -11.51 -16.63
C ARG A 28 6.04 -10.69 -17.91
N LEU A 29 5.04 -9.81 -17.98
CA LEU A 29 4.76 -9.00 -19.14
C LEU A 29 5.47 -7.63 -19.12
N GLY A 30 6.19 -7.30 -18.04
CA GLY A 30 6.88 -6.02 -17.90
C GLY A 30 5.95 -4.81 -17.82
N VAL A 31 4.69 -5.02 -17.40
CA VAL A 31 3.66 -3.97 -17.32
C VAL A 31 3.29 -3.69 -15.86
N THR A 32 2.56 -2.59 -15.63
CA THR A 32 2.05 -2.29 -14.30
C THR A 32 0.86 -3.18 -13.93
N THR A 33 0.73 -3.52 -12.65
CA THR A 33 -0.41 -4.29 -12.12
C THR A 33 -1.74 -3.59 -12.39
N GLN A 34 -1.76 -2.25 -12.37
CA GLN A 34 -2.94 -1.45 -12.73
C GLN A 34 -3.38 -1.71 -14.17
N ARG A 35 -2.43 -1.78 -15.12
CA ARG A 35 -2.72 -2.07 -16.53
C ARG A 35 -3.28 -3.48 -16.71
N VAL A 36 -2.74 -4.48 -15.99
CA VAL A 36 -3.29 -5.85 -15.98
C VAL A 36 -4.73 -5.87 -15.45
N HIS A 37 -5.03 -5.17 -14.36
CA HIS A 37 -6.40 -5.08 -13.84
C HIS A 37 -7.36 -4.41 -14.82
N SER A 38 -6.92 -3.36 -15.53
CA SER A 38 -7.73 -2.72 -16.58
C SER A 38 -8.05 -3.68 -17.73
N VAL A 39 -7.07 -4.47 -18.20
CA VAL A 39 -7.26 -5.47 -19.25
C VAL A 39 -8.17 -6.60 -18.78
N LEU A 40 -7.96 -7.16 -17.59
CA LEU A 40 -8.85 -8.19 -17.02
C LEU A 40 -10.30 -7.70 -16.85
N HIS A 41 -10.48 -6.44 -16.44
CA HIS A 41 -11.81 -5.83 -16.35
C HIS A 41 -12.46 -5.73 -17.73
N TYR A 42 -11.72 -5.27 -18.74
CA TYR A 42 -12.19 -5.17 -20.12
C TYR A 42 -12.58 -6.55 -20.66
N LEU A 43 -11.70 -7.55 -20.56
CA LEU A 43 -11.95 -8.91 -21.04
C LEU A 43 -13.18 -9.56 -20.39
N ARG A 44 -13.40 -9.34 -19.09
CA ARG A 44 -14.64 -9.80 -18.40
C ARG A 44 -15.90 -9.14 -18.97
N ARG A 45 -15.82 -7.84 -19.26
CA ARG A 45 -16.94 -7.09 -19.83
C ARG A 45 -17.25 -7.52 -21.28
N HIS A 46 -16.24 -8.01 -21.99
CA HIS A 46 -16.35 -8.51 -23.37
C HIS A 46 -16.53 -10.04 -23.48
N GLY A 47 -16.85 -10.72 -22.36
CA GLY A 47 -17.32 -12.11 -22.38
C GLY A 47 -16.23 -13.19 -22.25
N ALA A 48 -14.99 -12.82 -21.94
CA ALA A 48 -13.94 -13.81 -21.68
C ALA A 48 -14.19 -14.54 -20.35
N ALA A 49 -14.32 -15.87 -20.41
CA ALA A 49 -14.50 -16.73 -19.25
C ALA A 49 -13.14 -17.21 -18.72
N PHE A 50 -12.62 -16.53 -17.70
CA PHE A 50 -11.45 -16.99 -16.95
C PHE A 50 -11.75 -16.95 -15.45
N PRO A 51 -11.17 -17.87 -14.65
CA PRO A 51 -11.36 -17.90 -13.21
C PRO A 51 -10.88 -16.58 -12.58
N PRO A 52 -11.45 -16.17 -11.43
CA PRO A 52 -10.94 -15.01 -10.72
C PRO A 52 -9.46 -15.18 -10.43
N VAL A 53 -8.64 -14.32 -11.03
CA VAL A 53 -7.21 -14.24 -10.77
C VAL A 53 -7.03 -14.11 -9.27
N ARG A 54 -6.29 -15.06 -8.67
CA ARG A 54 -6.08 -15.07 -7.22
C ARG A 54 -5.50 -13.72 -6.82
N PRO A 55 -6.02 -13.07 -5.77
CA PRO A 55 -5.32 -11.93 -5.20
C PRO A 55 -3.91 -12.43 -4.91
N GLY A 56 -2.91 -11.77 -5.51
CA GLY A 56 -1.53 -12.06 -5.18
C GLY A 56 -1.38 -11.99 -3.67
N LYS A 57 -0.46 -12.78 -3.10
CA LYS A 57 -0.13 -12.70 -1.68
C LYS A 57 -0.06 -11.20 -1.33
N PRO A 58 -0.86 -10.71 -0.36
CA PRO A 58 -0.82 -9.30 0.00
C PRO A 58 0.65 -8.93 0.17
N CYS A 59 1.08 -7.86 -0.50
CA CYS A 59 2.47 -7.41 -0.49
C CYS A 59 2.90 -7.16 0.95
N GLY A 60 3.42 -8.20 1.61
CA GLY A 60 3.62 -8.23 3.06
C GLY A 60 2.36 -7.86 3.84
N PRO A 61 2.45 -7.74 5.18
CA PRO A 61 1.68 -6.67 5.79
C PRO A 61 2.17 -5.40 5.07
N GLN A 62 1.32 -4.72 4.30
CA GLN A 62 1.42 -3.26 4.31
C GLN A 62 1.31 -2.95 5.79
N GLY A 63 2.47 -2.78 6.45
CA GLY A 63 2.58 -2.68 7.91
C GLY A 63 1.42 -1.83 8.33
N ALA A 64 0.45 -2.46 9.03
CA ALA A 64 -0.89 -1.91 9.27
C ALA A 64 -0.71 -0.43 9.43
N GLN A 65 -1.29 0.43 8.56
CA GLN A 65 -1.00 1.88 8.55
C GLN A 65 -1.04 2.39 9.99
N LEU A 66 0.11 2.40 10.66
CA LEU A 66 0.18 2.41 12.14
C LEU A 66 -0.19 3.78 12.68
N THR A 67 -0.45 4.71 11.77
CA THR A 67 -0.69 6.11 12.02
C THR A 67 -1.83 6.59 11.16
N ARG A 68 -3.05 6.08 11.37
CA ARG A 68 -4.21 6.96 11.22
C ARG A 68 -4.14 7.98 12.35
N LEU A 69 -3.32 9.02 12.14
CA LEU A 69 -3.32 10.19 13.00
C LEU A 69 -4.69 10.86 12.85
N ASN A 70 -5.33 11.20 13.96
CA ASN A 70 -6.51 12.06 13.93
C ASN A 70 -6.15 13.43 13.29
N ALA A 71 -7.16 14.23 12.96
CA ALA A 71 -6.93 15.51 12.28
C ALA A 71 -6.08 16.47 13.12
N GLU A 72 -6.29 16.48 14.44
CA GLU A 72 -5.63 17.37 15.39
C GLU A 72 -4.14 17.05 15.55
N THR A 73 -3.77 15.78 15.78
CA THR A 73 -2.37 15.32 15.87
C THR A 73 -1.64 15.56 14.54
N ARG A 74 -2.33 15.42 13.40
CA ARG A 74 -1.73 15.75 12.10
C ARG A 74 -1.46 17.24 11.96
N ALA A 75 -2.40 18.09 12.38
CA ALA A 75 -2.22 19.54 12.35
C ALA A 75 -1.07 19.99 13.27
N ALA A 76 -0.95 19.39 14.46
CA ALA A 76 0.15 19.65 15.38
C ALA A 76 1.52 19.22 14.84
N LEU A 77 1.59 18.08 14.13
CA LEU A 77 2.84 17.59 13.55
C LEU A 77 3.22 18.26 12.22
N ALA A 78 2.27 18.87 11.51
CA ALA A 78 2.49 19.53 10.22
C ALA A 78 3.63 20.59 10.24
N PRO A 79 3.67 21.57 11.16
CA PRO A 79 4.75 22.56 11.18
C PRO A 79 6.12 21.92 11.41
N HIS A 80 6.18 20.90 12.26
CA HIS A 80 7.41 20.16 12.55
C HIS A 80 7.89 19.31 11.38
N ALA A 81 6.97 18.83 10.53
CA ALA A 81 7.28 18.07 9.33
C ALA A 81 7.76 18.99 8.20
N ILE A 82 7.09 20.13 8.01
CA ILE A 82 7.46 21.17 7.04
C ILE A 82 8.87 21.69 7.33
N ALA A 83 9.18 22.01 8.59
CA ALA A 83 10.51 22.47 9.00
C ALA A 83 11.64 21.48 8.68
N ARG A 84 11.31 20.19 8.51
CA ARG A 84 12.26 19.11 8.23
C ARG A 84 12.18 18.60 6.79
N GLY A 85 11.31 19.18 5.95
CA GLY A 85 11.14 18.78 4.56
C GLY A 85 10.64 17.34 4.37
N ILE A 86 9.92 16.78 5.35
CA ILE A 86 9.41 15.40 5.30
C ILE A 86 7.89 15.36 5.46
N GLU A 87 7.27 14.26 5.01
CA GLU A 87 5.84 14.05 5.22
C GLU A 87 5.49 13.89 6.71
N THR A 88 4.34 14.41 7.13
CA THR A 88 3.86 14.32 8.53
C THR A 88 3.79 12.88 9.03
N LYS A 89 3.41 11.93 8.15
CA LYS A 89 3.40 10.50 8.50
C LYS A 89 4.81 9.95 8.68
N ALA A 90 5.75 10.33 7.81
CA ALA A 90 7.15 9.93 7.94
C ALA A 90 7.77 10.49 9.23
N LEU A 91 7.42 11.72 9.61
CA LEU A 91 7.82 12.30 10.89
C LEU A 91 7.27 11.50 12.07
N ALA A 92 5.99 11.14 12.06
CA ALA A 92 5.38 10.35 13.15
C ALA A 92 6.07 9.00 13.33
N VAL A 93 6.35 8.28 12.23
CA VAL A 93 7.09 7.01 12.28
C VAL A 93 8.50 7.20 12.81
N ARG A 94 9.19 8.28 12.41
CA ARG A 94 10.53 8.59 12.89
C ARG A 94 10.56 8.95 14.37
N ILE A 95 9.52 9.61 14.88
CA ILE A 95 9.37 9.86 16.32
C ILE A 95 9.23 8.53 17.06
N LEU A 96 8.38 7.62 16.59
CA LEU A 96 8.22 6.29 17.21
C LEU A 96 9.54 5.49 17.21
N ASP A 97 10.31 5.54 16.13
CA ASP A 97 11.64 4.90 16.04
C ASP A 97 12.62 5.45 17.09
N VAL A 98 12.65 6.77 17.28
CA VAL A 98 13.49 7.41 18.31
C VAL A 98 13.01 7.03 19.72
N VAL A 99 11.70 7.07 19.97
CA VAL A 99 11.12 6.72 21.27
C VAL A 99 11.46 5.28 21.68
N ILE A 100 11.40 4.34 20.73
CA ILE A 100 11.76 2.94 20.99
C ILE A 100 13.28 2.80 21.18
N ARG A 101 14.07 3.42 20.30
CA ARG A 101 15.54 3.33 20.32
C ARG A 101 16.14 3.86 21.62
N ASP A 102 15.61 4.97 22.11
CA ASP A 102 16.12 5.65 23.29
C ASP A 102 15.38 5.20 24.57
N ASN A 103 14.56 4.13 24.47
CA ASN A 103 13.77 3.56 25.56
C ASN A 103 12.92 4.61 26.32
N LEU A 104 12.35 5.56 25.58
CA LEU A 104 11.57 6.68 26.12
C LEU A 104 10.07 6.33 26.30
N ILE A 105 9.69 5.07 26.07
CA ILE A 105 8.30 4.63 26.19
C ILE A 105 7.79 4.92 27.61
N ASP A 106 8.51 4.44 28.62
CA ASP A 106 8.12 4.62 30.00
C ASP A 106 8.18 6.10 30.39
N ALA A 107 9.14 6.88 29.90
CA ALA A 107 9.24 8.32 30.20
C ALA A 107 8.13 9.18 29.58
N ILE A 108 7.55 8.76 28.44
CA ILE A 108 6.47 9.47 27.76
C ILE A 108 5.10 8.98 28.24
N LEU A 109 5.01 7.69 28.59
CA LEU A 109 3.80 7.04 29.07
C LEU A 109 3.72 6.97 30.60
N ASP A 110 4.68 7.53 31.34
CA ASP A 110 4.71 7.44 32.81
C ASP A 110 3.50 8.16 33.40
N ASP A 111 2.43 7.39 33.57
CA ASP A 111 1.23 7.74 34.32
C ASP A 111 1.47 7.48 35.82
N LYS A 112 2.70 7.73 36.29
CA LYS A 112 3.09 7.59 37.70
C LYS A 112 3.76 8.84 38.26
N GLU A 113 3.02 9.94 38.26
CA GLU A 113 3.02 10.91 39.36
C GLU A 113 1.55 11.32 39.53
N THR A 114 0.81 11.03 40.61
CA THR A 114 1.17 11.16 42.02
C THR A 114 0.10 10.42 42.84
N ASN A 115 0.51 9.54 43.76
CA ASN A 115 -0.34 9.07 44.88
C ASN A 115 -0.31 10.15 45.98
N PRO A 116 -1.46 10.56 46.55
CA PRO A 116 -1.98 9.87 47.74
C PRO A 116 -3.48 9.52 47.71
#